data_AF-A0A6V7JF69-F1
#
_entry.id   AF-A0A6V7JF69-F1
#
_cell.length_a   1.000
_cell.length_b   1.000
_cell.length_c   1.000
_cell.angle_alpha   90.00
_cell.angle_beta   90.00
_cell.angle_gamma   90.00
#
_symmetry.space_group_name_H-M   'P 1'
#
loop_
_entity.id
_entity.type
_entity.pdbx_description
1 polymer ?
#
loop_
_entity_poly.entity_id
_entity_poly.type
_entity_poly.pdbx_seq_one_letter_code
_entity_poly.pdbx_strand_id
1 'polypeptide(L)'
;ELLGHRPLLPGRTEIQQLELIVDLLGTPSEAIWPEFNSLPALQNFTLKQQPYNNLKQRFPWLSAAGLRLLNFLFMYDPKKRATAEECLQSSYFKEAPLPCDPKLMPTFPQHRNMKRTSQSKESRDSDVIVSDQTNNLPAISDL
;
A
#
# COMPACT_ATOMS: atom_id res chain seq x y z
N GLU A 1 -2.27 -4.16 -2.89
CA GLU A 1 -1.78 -2.78 -2.63
C GLU A 1 -1.06 -2.20 -3.84
N LEU A 2 -0.07 -2.91 -4.40
CA LEU A 2 0.65 -2.48 -5.61
C LEU A 2 -0.28 -2.04 -6.74
N LEU A 3 -1.33 -2.82 -7.04
CA LEU A 3 -2.32 -2.51 -8.09
C LEU A 3 -3.13 -1.23 -7.84
N GLY A 4 -3.27 -0.81 -6.58
CA GLY A 4 -4.09 0.34 -6.20
C GLY A 4 -3.30 1.52 -5.64
N HIS A 5 -1.97 1.40 -5.54
CA HIS A 5 -1.05 2.37 -4.93
C HIS A 5 -1.44 2.85 -3.53
N ARG A 6 -2.19 2.02 -2.79
CA ARG A 6 -2.64 2.28 -1.41
C ARG A 6 -2.90 0.97 -0.67
N PRO A 7 -2.96 1.01 0.67
CA PRO A 7 -3.34 -0.14 1.45
C PRO A 7 -4.69 -0.71 1.00
N LEU A 8 -4.78 -2.03 0.87
CA LEU A 8 -5.97 -2.69 0.31
C LEU A 8 -7.09 -2.75 1.36
N LEU A 9 -6.72 -3.09 2.60
CA LEU A 9 -7.60 -3.29 3.73
C LEU A 9 -7.06 -2.51 4.93
N PRO A 10 -7.27 -1.18 4.99
CA PRO A 10 -6.74 -0.32 6.05
C PRO A 10 -7.64 -0.29 7.31
N GLY A 11 -7.88 -1.43 7.94
CA GLY A 11 -8.65 -1.50 9.19
C GLY A 11 -7.88 -0.92 10.38
N ARG A 12 -8.56 -0.16 11.24
CA ARG A 12 -7.97 0.40 12.47
C ARG A 12 -8.17 -0.49 13.69
N THR A 13 -9.14 -1.40 13.61
CA THR A 13 -9.45 -2.40 14.63
C THR A 13 -9.61 -3.76 13.95
N GLU A 14 -9.53 -4.84 14.72
CA GLU A 14 -9.74 -6.21 14.21
C GLU A 14 -11.12 -6.39 13.58
N ILE A 15 -12.15 -5.82 14.21
CA ILE A 15 -13.53 -5.82 13.70
C ILE A 15 -13.61 -5.11 12.34
N GLN A 16 -13.05 -3.89 12.25
CA GLN A 16 -13.01 -3.17 10.96
C GLN A 16 -12.23 -3.94 9.89
N GLN A 17 -11.15 -4.61 10.27
CA GLN A 17 -10.38 -5.41 9.33
C GLN A 17 -11.20 -6.58 8.78
N LEU A 18 -11.94 -7.29 9.63
CA LEU A 18 -12.84 -8.37 9.21
C LEU A 18 -13.96 -7.86 8.30
N GLU A 19 -14.56 -6.72 8.64
CA GLU A 19 -15.58 -6.08 7.79
C GLU A 19 -15.03 -5.73 6.40
N LEU A 20 -13.83 -5.15 6.32
CA LEU A 20 -13.17 -4.84 5.05
C LEU A 20 -12.85 -6.10 4.23
N ILE A 21 -12.43 -7.19 4.87
CA ILE A 21 -12.20 -8.48 4.21
C ILE A 21 -13.51 -9.01 3.62
N VAL A 22 -14.59 -9.02 4.42
CA VAL A 22 -15.91 -9.48 3.98
C VAL A 22 -16.48 -8.61 2.87
N ASP A 23 -16.32 -7.28 2.96
CA ASP A 23 -16.77 -6.36 1.92
C ASP A 23 -16.04 -6.57 0.58
N LEU A 24 -14.79 -7.04 0.61
CA LEU A 24 -14.01 -7.33 -0.58
C LEU A 24 -14.27 -8.72 -1.15
N LEU A 25 -14.29 -9.76 -0.31
CA LEU A 25 -14.29 -11.16 -0.75
C LEU A 25 -15.66 -11.84 -0.68
N GLY A 26 -16.60 -11.24 0.06
CA GLY A 26 -17.86 -11.85 0.43
C GLY A 26 -17.79 -12.59 1.77
N THR A 27 -18.93 -12.80 2.41
CA THR A 27 -19.04 -13.54 3.67
C THR A 27 -18.70 -15.01 3.43
N PRO A 28 -17.75 -15.60 4.18
CA PRO A 28 -17.47 -17.02 4.08
C PRO A 28 -18.68 -17.86 4.51
N SER A 29 -18.86 -19.01 3.88
CA SER A 29 -19.84 -20.03 4.25
C SER A 29 -19.13 -21.35 4.57
N GLU A 30 -19.83 -22.29 5.21
CA GLU A 30 -19.29 -23.63 5.50
C GLU A 30 -18.84 -24.38 4.24
N ALA A 31 -19.45 -24.10 3.08
CA ALA A 31 -19.03 -24.68 1.81
C ALA A 31 -17.62 -24.20 1.39
N ILE A 32 -17.30 -22.93 1.70
CA ILE A 32 -16.01 -22.32 1.36
C ILE A 32 -14.97 -22.70 2.41
N TRP A 33 -15.32 -22.57 3.68
CA TRP A 33 -14.46 -22.86 4.83
C TRP A 33 -15.22 -23.67 5.88
N PRO A 34 -15.11 -25.01 5.87
CA PRO A 34 -15.90 -25.89 6.75
C PRO A 34 -15.68 -25.64 8.25
N GLU A 35 -14.44 -25.32 8.63
CA GLU A 35 -14.05 -25.06 10.02
C GLU A 35 -14.31 -23.60 10.45
N PHE A 36 -15.01 -22.81 9.63
CA PHE A 36 -15.25 -21.39 9.92
C PHE A 36 -16.07 -21.19 11.21
N ASN A 37 -17.16 -21.93 11.38
CA ASN A 37 -18.05 -21.78 12.54
C ASN A 37 -17.45 -22.29 13.86
N SER A 38 -16.39 -23.10 13.81
CA SER A 38 -15.71 -23.61 15.01
C SER A 38 -14.61 -22.69 15.52
N LEU A 39 -14.32 -21.58 14.83
CA LEU A 39 -13.28 -20.64 15.25
C LEU A 39 -13.69 -19.89 16.52
N PRO A 40 -12.89 -19.92 17.60
CA PRO A 40 -13.22 -19.26 18.86
C PRO A 40 -13.49 -17.76 18.71
N ALA A 41 -12.79 -17.09 17.80
CA ALA A 41 -12.93 -15.65 17.55
C ALA A 41 -14.31 -15.25 17.02
N LEU A 42 -15.04 -16.18 16.39
CA LEU A 42 -16.36 -15.91 15.80
C LEU A 42 -17.53 -16.29 16.70
N GLN A 43 -17.27 -16.97 17.82
CA GLN A 43 -18.33 -17.31 18.79
C GLN A 43 -19.02 -16.07 19.37
N ASN A 44 -18.27 -14.96 19.51
CA ASN A 44 -18.75 -13.70 20.06
C ASN A 44 -18.99 -12.63 18.98
N PHE A 45 -18.87 -12.96 17.70
CA PHE A 45 -18.90 -11.98 16.62
C PHE A 45 -19.62 -12.51 15.38
N THR A 46 -20.60 -11.75 14.90
CA THR A 46 -21.33 -12.04 13.66
C THR A 46 -20.80 -11.19 12.53
N LEU A 47 -20.36 -11.83 11.44
CA LEU A 47 -19.96 -11.11 10.24
C LEU A 47 -21.17 -10.47 9.55
N LYS A 48 -20.93 -9.29 8.97
CA LYS A 48 -21.82 -8.68 7.98
C LYS A 48 -22.09 -9.69 6.85
N GLN A 49 -23.31 -9.66 6.32
CA GLN A 49 -23.67 -10.44 5.13
C GLN A 49 -23.31 -9.67 3.86
N GLN A 50 -22.46 -10.27 3.04
CA GLN A 50 -22.00 -9.80 1.74
C GLN A 50 -21.92 -11.03 0.82
N PRO A 51 -22.93 -11.29 -0.02
CA PRO A 51 -22.99 -12.54 -0.79
C PRO A 51 -22.03 -12.58 -1.99
N TYR A 52 -21.40 -11.44 -2.34
CA TYR A 52 -20.64 -11.31 -3.58
C TYR A 52 -19.15 -11.02 -3.33
N ASN A 53 -18.30 -11.61 -4.17
CA ASN A 53 -16.89 -11.27 -4.25
C ASN A 53 -16.71 -10.05 -5.16
N ASN A 54 -16.15 -8.98 -4.60
CA ASN A 54 -16.02 -7.67 -5.24
C ASN A 54 -14.62 -7.44 -5.84
N LEU A 55 -13.73 -8.44 -5.92
CA LEU A 55 -12.39 -8.26 -6.49
C LEU A 55 -12.43 -7.73 -7.93
N LYS A 56 -13.34 -8.22 -8.77
CA LYS A 56 -13.52 -7.74 -10.16
C LYS A 56 -13.99 -6.28 -10.21
N GLN A 57 -14.90 -5.90 -9.30
CA GLN A 57 -15.35 -4.51 -9.18
C GLN A 57 -14.25 -3.59 -8.64
N ARG A 58 -13.41 -4.12 -7.74
CA ARG A 58 -12.31 -3.38 -7.13
C ARG A 58 -11.15 -3.15 -8.10
N PHE A 59 -10.88 -4.11 -8.97
CA PHE A 59 -9.82 -4.06 -9.97
C PHE A 59 -10.36 -4.37 -11.38
N PRO A 60 -11.22 -3.51 -11.94
CA PRO A 60 -11.90 -3.78 -13.22
C PRO A 60 -10.95 -3.82 -14.42
N TRP A 61 -9.78 -3.19 -14.30
CA TRP A 61 -8.72 -3.19 -15.31
C TRP A 61 -7.80 -4.42 -15.21
N LEU A 62 -7.91 -5.24 -14.17
CA LEU A 62 -7.06 -6.40 -14.01
C LEU A 62 -7.50 -7.52 -14.96
N SER A 63 -6.54 -8.20 -15.56
CA SER A 63 -6.81 -9.33 -16.45
C SER A 63 -7.54 -10.47 -15.71
N ALA A 64 -8.16 -11.35 -16.50
CA ALA A 64 -8.80 -12.55 -15.96
C ALA A 64 -7.81 -13.45 -15.20
N ALA A 65 -6.56 -13.56 -15.68
CA ALA A 65 -5.53 -14.34 -15.00
C ALA A 65 -5.10 -13.68 -13.67
N GLY A 66 -4.97 -12.35 -13.64
CA GLY A 66 -4.66 -11.60 -12.43
C GLY A 66 -5.75 -11.72 -11.38
N LEU A 67 -7.02 -11.61 -11.79
CA LEU A 67 -8.15 -11.83 -10.88
C LEU A 67 -8.17 -13.27 -10.34
N ARG A 68 -7.86 -14.26 -11.17
CA ARG A 68 -7.77 -15.66 -10.74
C ARG A 68 -6.66 -15.85 -9.70
N LEU A 69 -5.49 -15.27 -9.95
CA LEU A 69 -4.37 -15.29 -9.00
C LEU A 69 -4.74 -14.63 -7.66
N LEU A 70 -5.39 -13.47 -7.68
CA LEU A 70 -5.86 -12.80 -6.46
C LEU A 70 -6.84 -13.67 -5.67
N ASN A 71 -7.78 -14.35 -6.35
CA ASN A 71 -8.71 -15.26 -5.67
C ASN A 71 -8.00 -16.42 -4.99
N PHE A 72 -6.95 -16.97 -5.60
CA PHE A 72 -6.15 -18.03 -4.96
C PHE A 72 -5.35 -17.53 -3.75
N LEU A 73 -4.78 -16.32 -3.84
CA LEU A 73 -4.04 -15.71 -2.73
C LEU A 73 -4.96 -15.33 -1.56
N PHE A 74 -6.20 -14.92 -1.83
CA PHE A 74 -7.17 -14.48 -0.83
C PHE A 74 -8.16 -15.56 -0.39
N MET A 75 -7.84 -16.84 -0.60
CA MET A 75 -8.69 -17.93 -0.15
C MET A 75 -8.87 -17.89 1.38
N TYR A 76 -10.11 -17.96 1.85
CA TYR A 76 -10.45 -17.97 3.28
C TYR A 76 -9.82 -19.14 4.01
N ASP A 77 -10.11 -20.36 3.55
CA ASP A 77 -9.56 -21.59 4.09
C ASP A 77 -8.05 -21.64 3.79
N PRO A 78 -7.17 -21.57 4.81
CA PRO A 78 -5.74 -21.62 4.61
C PRO A 78 -5.27 -22.92 3.97
N LYS A 79 -5.98 -24.04 4.19
CA LYS A 79 -5.65 -25.35 3.61
C LYS A 79 -5.87 -25.39 2.10
N LYS A 80 -6.72 -24.51 1.58
CA LYS A 80 -7.03 -24.37 0.14
C LYS A 80 -6.33 -23.17 -0.51
N ARG A 81 -5.61 -22.36 0.28
CA ARG A 81 -4.89 -21.18 -0.23
C ARG A 81 -3.67 -21.63 -1.02
N ALA A 82 -3.50 -21.07 -2.21
CA ALA A 82 -2.39 -21.47 -3.07
C ALA A 82 -1.04 -21.16 -2.41
N THR A 83 -0.11 -22.09 -2.58
CA THR A 83 1.28 -21.97 -2.19
C THR A 83 2.04 -21.00 -3.11
N ALA A 84 3.22 -20.57 -2.68
CA ALA A 84 4.07 -19.72 -3.50
C ALA A 84 4.47 -20.39 -4.83
N GLU A 85 4.76 -21.69 -4.81
CA GLU A 85 5.11 -22.47 -6.00
C GLU A 85 3.96 -22.52 -7.01
N GLU A 86 2.73 -22.80 -6.54
CA GLU A 86 1.53 -22.78 -7.40
C GLU A 86 1.26 -21.40 -7.97
N CYS A 87 1.44 -20.34 -7.17
CA CYS A 87 1.24 -18.96 -7.63
C CYS A 87 2.22 -18.59 -8.75
N LEU A 88 3.49 -19.02 -8.68
CA LEU A 88 4.49 -18.77 -9.72
C LEU A 88 4.13 -19.41 -11.07
N GLN A 89 3.36 -20.50 -11.06
CA GLN A 89 2.91 -21.15 -12.29
C GLN A 89 1.70 -20.46 -12.95
N SER A 90 1.13 -19.44 -12.29
CA SER A 90 -0.02 -18.70 -12.80
C SER A 90 0.23 -18.12 -14.20
N SER A 91 -0.78 -18.21 -15.06
CA SER A 91 -0.77 -17.59 -16.39
C SER A 91 -0.60 -16.06 -16.32
N TYR A 92 -0.91 -15.44 -15.18
CA TYR A 92 -0.72 -14.00 -14.97
C TYR A 92 0.73 -13.53 -15.18
N PHE A 93 1.71 -14.37 -14.82
CA PHE A 93 3.13 -14.02 -15.01
C PHE A 93 3.65 -14.33 -16.42
N LYS A 94 2.83 -14.96 -17.26
CA LYS A 94 3.18 -15.39 -18.63
C LYS A 94 2.41 -14.61 -19.70
N GLU A 95 1.41 -13.81 -19.33
CA GLU A 95 0.63 -13.00 -20.26
C GLU A 95 1.25 -11.62 -20.47
N ALA A 96 0.88 -10.96 -21.57
CA ALA A 96 1.31 -9.60 -21.86
C ALA A 96 0.49 -8.58 -21.04
N PRO A 97 1.07 -7.43 -20.64
CA PRO A 97 2.47 -7.07 -20.81
C PRO A 97 3.39 -7.89 -19.90
N LEU A 98 4.52 -8.34 -20.44
CA LEU A 98 5.53 -9.06 -19.65
C LEU A 98 6.16 -8.13 -18.60
N PRO A 99 6.71 -8.69 -17.50
CA PRO A 99 7.43 -7.91 -16.50
C PRO A 99 8.51 -7.02 -17.14
N CYS A 100 8.63 -5.80 -16.64
CA CYS A 100 9.68 -4.88 -17.06
C CYS A 100 11.06 -5.44 -16.67
N ASP A 101 12.08 -5.20 -17.49
CA ASP A 101 13.47 -5.53 -17.14
C ASP A 101 13.81 -4.83 -15.80
N PRO A 102 14.33 -5.55 -14.79
CA PRO A 102 14.75 -4.95 -13.52
C PRO A 102 15.63 -3.70 -13.65
N LYS A 103 16.43 -3.59 -14.73
CA LYS A 103 17.28 -2.41 -15.00
C LYS A 103 16.49 -1.15 -15.33
N LEU A 104 15.25 -1.30 -15.75
CA LEU A 104 14.33 -0.19 -16.08
C LEU A 104 13.41 0.14 -14.91
N MET A 105 13.46 -0.60 -13.80
CA MET A 105 12.68 -0.27 -12.62
C MET A 105 13.18 1.05 -12.01
N PRO A 106 12.26 1.89 -11.50
CA PRO A 106 12.64 3.13 -10.84
C PRO A 106 13.53 2.84 -9.63
N THR A 107 14.70 3.47 -9.58
CA THR A 107 15.60 3.37 -8.43
C THR A 107 15.09 4.27 -7.32
N PHE A 108 14.86 3.72 -6.13
CA PHE A 108 14.62 4.52 -4.94
C PHE A 108 15.96 5.10 -4.47
N PRO A 109 16.13 6.44 -4.41
CA PRO A 109 17.35 7.01 -3.86
C PRO A 109 17.53 6.52 -2.43
N GLN A 110 18.75 6.13 -2.07
CA GLN A 110 19.06 5.66 -0.72
C GLN A 110 18.91 6.80 0.30
N HIS A 111 17.71 6.97 0.85
CA HIS A 111 17.45 7.97 1.89
C HIS A 111 18.13 7.65 3.23
N ARG A 112 18.69 6.44 3.39
CA ARG A 112 19.29 5.98 4.66
C ARG A 112 20.58 6.73 5.04
N ASN A 113 21.26 7.36 4.07
CA ASN A 113 22.52 8.07 4.26
C ASN A 113 22.48 9.56 3.89
N MET A 114 21.30 10.15 3.63
CA MET A 114 21.22 11.61 3.58
C MET A 114 21.46 12.13 4.99
N LYS A 115 22.72 12.48 5.28
CA LYS A 115 23.07 13.31 6.43
C LYS A 115 22.09 14.47 6.39
N ARG A 116 21.26 14.60 7.43
CA ARG A 116 20.59 15.87 7.71
C ARG A 116 21.74 16.87 7.77
N THR A 117 21.91 17.69 6.73
CA THR A 117 22.68 18.91 6.87
C THR A 117 21.92 19.71 7.89
N SER A 118 22.27 19.52 9.16
CA SER A 118 21.95 20.45 10.22
C SER A 118 22.43 21.80 9.70
N GLN A 119 21.50 22.64 9.29
CA GLN A 119 21.72 24.08 9.30
C GLN A 119 22.08 24.40 10.76
N SER A 120 23.38 24.40 11.05
CA SER A 120 23.92 24.99 12.25
C SER A 120 23.54 26.45 12.16
N LYS A 121 22.49 26.80 12.89
CA LYS A 121 22.18 28.17 13.26
C LYS A 121 23.43 28.73 13.94
N GLU A 122 24.21 29.49 13.20
CA GLU A 122 25.17 30.44 13.76
C GLU A 122 24.36 31.48 14.52
N SER A 123 24.39 31.38 15.84
CA SER A 123 23.89 32.40 16.75
C SER A 123 24.98 32.72 17.78
N ARG A 124 25.67 33.83 17.49
CA ARG A 124 26.09 34.92 18.40
C ARG A 124 27.22 34.70 19.42
N ASP A 125 28.27 35.51 19.29
CA ASP A 125 28.69 36.51 20.31
C ASP A 125 29.56 37.60 19.62
N SER A 126 28.99 38.78 19.36
CA SER A 126 29.21 40.08 20.03
C SER A 126 30.55 40.78 19.70
N ASP A 127 30.46 41.81 18.86
CA ASP A 127 31.26 43.03 19.03
C ASP A 127 30.43 44.23 18.55
N VAL A 128 30.22 45.16 19.48
CA VAL A 128 29.53 46.43 19.27
C VAL A 128 30.55 47.43 18.72
N ILE A 129 30.36 47.89 17.48
CA ILE A 129 30.89 49.18 17.03
C ILE A 129 29.76 49.96 16.37
N VAL A 130 29.50 51.12 16.96
CA VAL A 130 28.53 52.16 16.55
C VAL A 130 29.15 53.04 15.46
N SER A 131 28.29 53.74 14.71
CA SER A 131 28.52 54.83 13.72
C SER A 131 28.56 54.34 12.26
N ASP A 132 28.00 55.00 11.26
CA ASP A 132 27.29 56.26 11.18
C ASP A 132 26.42 56.25 9.92
N GLN A 133 25.60 57.28 9.79
CA GLN A 133 24.54 57.52 8.82
C GLN A 133 24.98 57.55 7.35
N THR A 134 23.96 57.48 6.49
CA THR A 134 23.83 58.10 5.15
C THR A 134 23.83 57.16 3.94
N ASN A 135 22.66 57.15 3.29
CA ASN A 135 22.42 57.31 1.85
C ASN A 135 21.64 56.20 1.12
N ASN A 136 20.39 56.58 0.81
CA ASN A 136 19.73 56.55 -0.50
C ASN A 136 19.58 55.22 -1.27
N LEU A 137 18.31 54.77 -1.33
CA LEU A 137 17.43 54.54 -2.51
C LEU A 137 18.00 53.95 -3.83
N PRO A 138 17.14 53.32 -4.67
CA PRO A 138 17.41 52.08 -5.39
C PRO A 138 17.82 52.29 -6.86
N ALA A 139 18.29 51.23 -7.52
CA ALA A 139 18.26 51.14 -8.98
C ALA A 139 18.02 49.70 -9.47
N ILE A 140 16.99 49.59 -10.31
CA ILE A 140 16.67 48.51 -11.24
C ILE A 140 17.62 48.60 -12.44
N SER A 141 18.06 47.45 -12.98
CA SER A 141 18.46 47.26 -14.40
C SER A 141 18.82 45.77 -14.58
N ASP A 142 17.97 44.96 -15.21
CA ASP A 142 17.94 44.63 -16.66
C ASP A 142 18.93 43.51 -17.07
N LEU A 143 18.42 42.28 -17.21
CA LEU A 143 18.28 41.51 -18.47
C LEU A 143 17.58 40.17 -18.21
#